data_AF-A0A2T8F4R3-F1
#
_entry.id   AF-A0A2T8F4R3-F1
#
_cell.length_a   1.000
_cell.length_b   1.000
_cell.length_c   1.000
_cell.angle_alpha   90.00
_cell.angle_beta   90.00
_cell.angle_gamma   90.00
#
_symmetry.space_group_name_H-M   'P 1'
#
loop_
_entity.id
_entity.type
_entity.pdbx_description
1 polymer ?
#
loop_
_entity_poly.entity_id
_entity_poly.type
_entity_poly.pdbx_seq_one_letter_code
_entity_poly.pdbx_strand_id
1 'polypeptide(L)' 'MNTSQSPAGSAEVTAAICHELLLLARDEEVLAADEASRTPYWSATPPTVLGHRAAAAALLAKMHRLEALLLAQQWLAAR' A
#
# COMPACT_ATOMS: atom_id res chain seq x y z
N MET A 1 33.13 -1.65 -4.38
CA MET A 1 32.51 -2.85 -3.79
C MET A 1 31.13 -2.98 -4.41
N ASN A 2 31.01 -3.78 -5.47
CA ASN A 2 29.76 -3.90 -6.23
C ASN A 2 28.88 -4.94 -5.54
N THR A 3 27.77 -4.50 -4.96
CA THR A 3 26.70 -5.39 -4.52
C THR A 3 26.01 -5.92 -5.77
N SER A 4 26.42 -7.10 -6.22
CA SER A 4 25.66 -7.92 -7.15
C SER A 4 24.35 -8.31 -6.47
N GLN A 5 23.35 -7.42 -6.50
CA GLN A 5 22.05 -7.70 -5.92
C GLN A 5 21.40 -8.81 -6.75
N SER A 6 21.30 -10.00 -6.15
CA SER A 6 20.67 -11.13 -6.79
C SER A 6 19.18 -10.80 -7.03
N PRO A 7 18.59 -11.12 -8.21
CA PRO A 7 17.21 -10.79 -8.52
C PRO A 7 16.20 -11.37 -7.51
N ALA A 8 16.57 -12.46 -6.83
CA ALA A 8 15.81 -13.02 -5.71
C ALA A 8 15.74 -12.07 -4.50
N GLY A 9 16.83 -11.36 -4.18
CA GLY A 9 16.87 -10.41 -3.06
C GLY A 9 16.03 -9.16 -3.32
N SER A 10 15.96 -8.68 -4.56
CA SER A 10 15.06 -7.56 -4.93
C SER A 10 13.58 -7.96 -4.88
N ALA A 11 13.25 -9.20 -5.23
CA ALA A 11 11.87 -9.70 -5.16
C ALA A 11 11.39 -9.82 -3.71
N GLU A 12 12.24 -10.32 -2.81
CA GLU A 12 11.93 -10.42 -1.37
C GLU A 12 11.72 -9.04 -0.73
N VAL A 13 12.59 -8.08 -1.03
CA VAL A 13 12.42 -6.69 -0.56
C VAL A 13 11.12 -6.08 -1.11
N THR A 14 10.79 -6.32 -2.38
CA THR A 14 9.52 -5.82 -2.96
C THR A 14 8.32 -6.42 -2.25
N ALA A 15 8.34 -7.72 -1.96
CA ALA A 15 7.26 -8.39 -1.21
C ALA A 15 7.11 -7.82 0.21
N ALA A 16 8.22 -7.57 0.91
CA ALA A 16 8.21 -6.93 2.22
C ALA A 16 7.61 -5.51 2.17
N ILE A 17 7.98 -4.71 1.15
CA ILE A 17 7.39 -3.38 0.95
C ILE A 17 5.89 -3.47 0.66
N CYS A 18 5.45 -4.40 -0.20
CA CYS A 18 4.03 -4.60 -0.46
C CYS A 18 3.26 -4.96 0.81
N HIS A 19 3.83 -5.82 1.66
CA HIS A 19 3.24 -6.17 2.94
C HIS A 19 3.08 -4.94 3.86
N GLU A 20 4.14 -4.15 4.02
CA GLU A 20 4.09 -2.93 4.84
C GLU A 20 3.10 -1.90 4.29
N LEU A 21 3.03 -1.72 2.96
CA LEU A 21 2.06 -0.83 2.34
C LEU A 21 0.61 -1.28 2.61
N LEU A 22 0.36 -2.59 2.62
CA LEU A 22 -0.95 -3.14 2.95
C LEU A 22 -1.31 -2.92 4.42
N LEU A 23 -0.37 -3.12 5.33
CA LEU A 23 -0.57 -2.87 6.76
C LEU A 23 -0.88 -1.39 7.02
N LEU A 24 -0.08 -0.48 6.45
CA LEU A 24 -0.32 0.96 6.57
C LEU A 24 -1.67 1.37 5.98
N ALA A 25 -2.06 0.82 4.82
CA ALA A 25 -3.36 1.11 4.23
C ALA A 25 -4.51 0.68 5.14
N ARG A 26 -4.37 -0.47 5.80
CA ARG A 26 -5.36 -0.97 6.77
C ARG A 26 -5.44 -0.07 8.00
N ASP A 27 -4.31 0.40 8.51
CA ASP A 27 -4.28 1.28 9.68
C ASP A 27 -4.98 2.62 9.38
N GLU A 28 -4.75 3.20 8.20
CA GLU A 28 -5.46 4.40 7.74
C GLU A 28 -6.98 4.18 7.63
N GLU A 29 -7.44 3.03 7.10
CA GLU A 29 -8.87 2.70 7.07
C GLU A 29 -9.46 2.51 8.47
N VAL A 30 -8.70 1.94 9.42
CA VAL A 30 -9.13 1.81 10.81
C VAL A 30 -9.28 3.18 11.47
N LEU A 31 -8.34 4.11 11.25
CA LEU A 31 -8.44 5.49 11.74
C LEU A 31 -9.67 6.19 11.15
N ALA A 32 -9.89 6.06 9.83
CA ALA A 32 -11.07 6.61 9.16
C ALA A 32 -12.38 6.05 9.73
N ALA A 33 -12.43 4.74 9.99
CA ALA A 33 -13.61 4.07 10.52
C ALA A 33 -13.91 4.46 11.97
N ASP A 34 -12.88 4.53 12.83
CA ASP A 34 -13.01 4.96 14.22
C ASP A 34 -13.53 6.41 14.29
N GLU A 35 -12.93 7.33 13.52
CA GLU A 35 -13.39 8.72 13.49
C GLU A 35 -14.81 8.85 12.91
N ALA A 36 -15.12 8.14 11.82
CA ALA A 36 -16.47 8.13 11.25
C ALA A 36 -17.51 7.58 12.24
N SER A 37 -17.15 6.57 13.04
CA SER A 37 -18.05 5.99 14.05
C SER A 37 -18.39 6.95 15.20
N ARG A 38 -17.47 7.90 15.50
CA ARG A 38 -17.67 8.96 16.50
C ARG A 38 -18.43 10.16 15.93
N THR A 39 -18.54 10.25 14.61
CA THR A 39 -19.26 11.33 13.93
C THR A 39 -20.75 10.96 13.82
N PRO A 40 -21.67 11.80 14.33
CA PRO A 40 -23.09 11.57 14.14
C PRO A 40 -23.46 11.55 12.64
N TYR A 41 -24.36 10.64 12.25
CA TYR A 41 -24.70 10.43 10.82
C TYR A 41 -25.31 11.66 10.13
N TRP A 42 -25.89 12.59 10.89
CA TRP A 42 -26.48 13.83 10.37
C TRP A 42 -25.46 14.97 10.21
N SER A 43 -24.23 14.77 10.70
CA SER A 43 -23.14 15.73 10.53
C SER A 43 -22.44 15.50 9.20
N ALA A 44 -21.82 16.57 8.68
CA ALA A 44 -20.85 16.42 7.59
C ALA A 44 -19.71 15.48 8.03
N THR A 45 -19.23 14.67 7.09
CA THR A 45 -18.06 13.81 7.30
C THR A 45 -16.82 14.66 7.55
N PRO A 46 -16.04 14.40 8.62
CA PRO A 46 -14.81 15.14 8.86
C PRO A 46 -13.85 15.04 7.67
N PRO A 47 -13.17 16.13 7.29
CA PRO A 47 -12.22 16.11 6.17
C PRO A 47 -11.04 15.15 6.40
N THR A 48 -10.71 14.87 7.66
CA THR A 48 -9.71 13.89 8.11
C THR A 48 -10.10 12.46 7.75
N VAL A 49 -11.35 12.03 7.93
CA VAL A 49 -11.86 10.72 7.45
C VAL A 49 -11.62 10.54 5.96
N LEU A 50 -11.88 11.59 5.17
CA LEU A 50 -11.63 11.56 3.72
C LEU A 50 -10.12 11.49 3.42
N GLY A 51 -9.30 12.21 4.19
CA GLY A 51 -7.84 12.15 4.10
C GLY A 51 -7.28 10.75 4.37
N HIS A 52 -7.73 10.10 5.45
CA HIS A 52 -7.33 8.74 5.80
C HIS A 52 -7.70 7.73 4.69
N ARG A 53 -8.94 7.78 4.18
CA ARG A 53 -9.36 6.92 3.05
C ARG A 53 -8.56 7.19 1.78
N ALA A 54 -8.27 8.45 1.48
CA ALA A 54 -7.44 8.81 0.33
C ALA A 54 -5.99 8.29 0.48
N ALA A 55 -5.44 8.36 1.69
CA ALA A 55 -4.13 7.80 2.01
C ALA A 55 -4.10 6.28 1.83
N ALA A 56 -5.08 5.56 2.39
CA ALA A 56 -5.22 4.12 2.21
C ALA A 56 -5.30 3.72 0.72
N ALA A 57 -6.14 4.41 -0.06
CA ALA A 57 -6.26 4.17 -1.49
C ALA A 57 -4.93 4.42 -2.24
N ALA A 58 -4.18 5.46 -1.86
CA ALA A 58 -2.88 5.76 -2.46
C ALA A 58 -1.81 4.71 -2.12
N LEU A 59 -1.82 4.18 -0.89
CA LEU A 59 -0.91 3.10 -0.46
C LEU A 59 -1.18 1.81 -1.23
N LEU A 60 -2.45 1.41 -1.36
CA LEU A 60 -2.85 0.24 -2.16
C LEU A 60 -2.49 0.42 -3.64
N ALA A 61 -2.67 1.61 -4.21
CA ALA A 61 -2.28 1.89 -5.58
C ALA A 61 -0.75 1.77 -5.79
N LYS A 62 0.06 2.18 -4.80
CA LYS A 62 1.52 1.99 -4.84
C LYS A 62 1.89 0.51 -4.74
N MET A 63 1.23 -0.24 -3.86
CA MET A 63 1.42 -1.69 -3.72
C MET A 63 1.16 -2.42 -5.05
N HIS A 64 -0.04 -2.24 -5.63
CA HIS A 64 -0.40 -2.87 -6.91
C HIS A 64 0.58 -2.50 -8.04
N ARG A 65 1.10 -1.26 -8.04
CA ARG A 65 2.12 -0.86 -9.02
C ARG A 65 3.41 -1.66 -8.84
N LEU A 66 3.88 -1.86 -7.60
CA LEU A 66 5.09 -2.64 -7.34
C LEU A 66 4.91 -4.11 -7.71
N GLU A 67 3.76 -4.71 -7.39
CA GLU A 67 3.43 -6.08 -7.79
C GLU A 67 3.42 -6.23 -9.31
N ALA A 68 2.80 -5.29 -10.02
CA ALA A 68 2.77 -5.30 -11.48
C ALA A 68 4.17 -5.20 -12.10
N LEU A 69 5.04 -4.36 -11.54
CA LEU A 69 6.44 -4.24 -11.97
C LEU A 69 7.23 -5.54 -11.71
N LEU A 70 7.04 -6.15 -10.54
CA LEU A 70 7.71 -7.40 -10.20
C LEU A 70 7.27 -8.54 -11.12
N LEU A 71 5.97 -8.66 -11.40
CA LEU A 71 5.45 -9.64 -12.35
C LEU A 71 6.05 -9.41 -13.75
N ALA A 72 6.06 -8.17 -14.24
CA ALA A 72 6.62 -7.84 -15.55
C ALA A 72 8.12 -8.23 -15.65
N GLN A 73 8.90 -8.03 -14.59
CA GLN A 73 10.30 -8.45 -14.54
C GLN A 73 10.45 -9.98 -14.58
N GLN A 74 9.62 -10.72 -13.82
CA GLN A 74 9.65 -12.18 -13.83
C GLN A 74 9.30 -12.75 -15.22
N TRP A 75 8.31 -12.16 -15.90
CA TRP A 75 7.95 -12.54 -17.27
C TRP A 75 9.11 -12.31 -18.25
N LEU A 76 9.84 -11.20 -18.12
CA LEU A 76 11.01 -10.92 -18.95
C LEU A 76 12.17 -11.88 -18.68
N ALA A 77 12.36 -12.30 -17.43
CA ALA A 77 13.43 -13.22 -17.04
C ALA A 77 13.17 -14.68 -17.46
N ALA A 78 11.91 -15.05 -17.71
CA ALA A 78 11.51 -16.40 -18.12
C ALA A 78 11.55 -16.65 -19.64
N ARG A 79 11.98 -15.66 -20.43
CA ARG A 79 12.00 -15.69 -21.90
C ARG A 79 13.42 -15.68 -22.44
#